data_AF-A0A6G6Y5C9-F1
#
_entry.id   AF-A0A6G6Y5C9-F1
#
_cell.length_a   1.000
_cell.length_b   1.000
_cell.length_c   1.000
_cell.angle_alpha   90.00
_cell.angle_beta   90.00
_cell.angle_gamma   90.00
#
_symmetry.space_group_name_H-M   'P 1'
#
loop_
_entity.id
_entity.type
_entity.pdbx_description
1 polymer ?
#
loop_
_entity_poly.entity_id
_entity_poly.type
_entity_poly.pdbx_seq_one_letter_code
_entity_poly.pdbx_strand_id
1 'polypeptide(L)'
;MKGEIVFDALGKRWTLFLGNAAQCALEEHFDKGYFAIVADAVPLEAMGADMSPEALSDPLAMIKLARQLRQSALREIAWFGMNPQHPELEGPLDISPIIDDVGQGAFGELLGRAIAATQDGGGEGGDKAAPGKPKPRRKPATRARKPTGTA
;
A
#
# COMPACT_ATOMS: atom_id res chain seq x y z
N MET A 1 10.07 -10.79 8.95
CA MET A 1 9.23 -11.17 7.80
C MET A 1 9.55 -10.25 6.62
N LYS A 2 9.17 -10.57 5.37
CA LYS A 2 9.29 -9.61 4.25
C LYS A 2 8.42 -8.39 4.55
N GLY A 3 8.91 -7.16 4.36
CA GLY A 3 8.16 -5.93 4.67
C GLY A 3 8.28 -5.43 6.11
N GLU A 4 9.07 -6.11 6.96
CA GLU A 4 9.32 -5.71 8.34
C GLU A 4 10.67 -4.99 8.45
N ILE A 5 10.65 -3.78 8.99
CA ILE A 5 11.81 -2.94 9.22
C ILE A 5 11.91 -2.61 10.69
N VAL A 6 13.06 -2.90 11.28
CA VAL A 6 13.34 -2.64 12.70
C VAL A 6 14.37 -1.52 12.80
N PHE A 7 14.10 -0.52 13.64
CA PHE A 7 14.95 0.66 13.79
C PHE A 7 14.91 1.18 15.23
N ASP A 8 15.92 1.96 15.62
CA ASP A 8 15.99 2.58 16.95
C ASP A 8 15.65 4.07 16.84
N ALA A 9 14.80 4.56 17.73
CA ALA A 9 14.42 5.97 17.84
C ALA A 9 13.91 6.28 19.26
N LEU A 10 14.15 7.49 19.76
CA LEU A 10 13.75 7.92 21.10
C LEU A 10 14.26 6.99 22.21
N GLY A 11 15.45 6.41 22.03
CA GLY A 11 16.03 5.42 22.95
C GLY A 11 15.28 4.08 23.04
N LYS A 12 14.37 3.81 22.10
CA LYS A 12 13.57 2.58 22.01
C LYS A 12 13.71 1.94 20.63
N ARG A 13 13.55 0.62 20.59
CA ARG A 13 13.49 -0.16 19.36
C ARG A 13 12.06 -0.26 18.84
N TRP A 14 11.85 0.16 17.60
CA TRP A 14 10.58 0.18 16.89
C TRP A 14 10.58 -0.83 15.74
N THR A 15 9.36 -1.24 15.36
CA THR A 15 9.13 -2.12 14.22
C THR A 15 8.04 -1.51 13.35
N LEU A 16 8.35 -1.37 12.07
CA LEU A 16 7.44 -0.96 11.01
C LEU A 16 7.16 -2.16 10.10
N PHE A 17 5.89 -2.50 9.91
CA PHE A 17 5.49 -3.60 9.06
C PHE A 17 4.31 -3.21 8.16
N LEU A 18 4.57 -3.10 6.86
CA LEU A 18 3.56 -2.72 5.85
C LEU A 18 2.98 -3.94 5.11
N GLY A 19 2.51 -4.96 5.84
CA GLY A 19 1.84 -6.11 5.24
C GLY A 19 0.44 -5.80 4.70
N ASN A 20 -0.22 -6.81 4.10
CA ASN A 20 -1.55 -6.66 3.48
C ASN A 20 -2.60 -6.01 4.41
N ALA A 21 -2.58 -6.33 5.72
CA ALA A 21 -3.53 -5.75 6.67
C ALA A 21 -3.36 -4.22 6.81
N ALA A 22 -2.12 -3.73 6.87
CA ALA A 22 -1.84 -2.30 6.93
C ALA A 22 -2.21 -1.60 5.61
N GLN A 23 -1.96 -2.26 4.47
CA GLN A 23 -2.36 -1.75 3.16
C GLN A 23 -3.88 -1.63 3.04
N CYS A 24 -4.64 -2.69 3.36
CA CYS A 24 -6.11 -2.64 3.33
C CYS A 24 -6.68 -1.59 4.29
N ALA A 25 -6.10 -1.44 5.48
CA ALA A 25 -6.53 -0.43 6.45
C ALA A 25 -6.31 1.00 5.92
N LEU A 26 -5.20 1.23 5.21
CA LEU A 26 -4.95 2.50 4.51
C LEU A 26 -5.96 2.71 3.38
N GLU A 27 -6.24 1.70 2.57
CA GLU A 27 -7.21 1.81 1.48
C GLU A 27 -8.61 2.15 1.98
N GLU A 28 -9.05 1.53 3.07
CA GLU A 28 -10.32 1.84 3.73
C GLU A 28 -10.32 3.25 4.33
N HIS A 29 -9.20 3.67 4.93
CA HIS A 29 -9.08 5.00 5.56
C HIS A 29 -9.16 6.14 4.53
N PHE A 30 -8.54 5.99 3.37
CA PHE A 30 -8.47 7.03 2.33
C PHE A 30 -9.47 6.85 1.18
N ASP A 31 -10.23 5.75 1.16
CA ASP A 31 -11.12 5.34 0.05
C ASP A 31 -10.41 5.36 -1.32
N LYS A 32 -9.16 4.88 -1.34
CA LYS A 32 -8.26 4.90 -2.49
C LYS A 32 -7.35 3.68 -2.49
N GLY A 33 -6.90 3.25 -3.67
CA GLY A 33 -5.89 2.19 -3.75
C GLY A 33 -4.56 2.63 -3.12
N TYR A 34 -3.84 1.68 -2.53
CA TYR A 34 -2.62 1.93 -1.75
C TYR A 34 -1.59 2.81 -2.48
N PHE A 35 -1.27 2.47 -3.73
CA PHE A 35 -0.31 3.24 -4.52
C PHE A 35 -0.80 4.62 -4.93
N ALA A 36 -2.12 4.83 -5.04
CA ALA A 36 -2.69 6.16 -5.28
C ALA A 36 -2.53 7.06 -4.04
N ILE A 37 -2.63 6.49 -2.83
CA ILE A 37 -2.37 7.22 -1.57
C ILE A 37 -0.90 7.68 -1.52
N VAL A 38 0.03 6.76 -1.81
CA VAL A 38 1.47 7.08 -1.87
C VAL A 38 1.74 8.14 -2.93
N ALA A 39 1.09 8.07 -4.09
CA ALA A 39 1.27 9.03 -5.17
C ALA A 39 0.75 10.44 -4.83
N ASP A 40 -0.47 10.54 -4.27
CA ASP A 40 -1.08 11.82 -3.85
C ASP A 40 -0.29 12.51 -2.73
N ALA A 41 0.48 11.73 -1.96
CA ALA A 41 1.31 12.21 -0.87
C ALA A 41 2.62 12.86 -1.32
N VAL A 42 2.99 12.75 -2.60
CA VAL A 42 4.19 13.37 -3.16
C VAL A 42 3.87 14.83 -3.51
N PRO A 43 4.64 15.81 -3.01
CA PRO A 43 4.41 17.22 -3.33
C PRO A 43 4.58 17.51 -4.82
N LEU A 44 3.74 18.40 -5.36
CA LEU A 44 3.75 18.77 -6.79
C LEU A 44 5.11 19.35 -7.23
N GLU A 45 5.84 19.97 -6.33
CA GLU A 45 7.16 20.55 -6.58
C GLU A 45 8.25 19.47 -6.73
N ALA A 46 7.97 18.24 -6.29
CA ALA A 46 8.78 17.06 -6.54
C ALA A 46 8.39 16.34 -7.86
N MET A 47 7.55 16.95 -8.71
CA MET A 47 7.18 16.47 -10.05
C MET A 47 8.36 16.46 -11.03
N GLY A 48 9.28 15.55 -10.78
CA GLY A 48 10.18 14.91 -11.75
C GLY A 48 10.33 13.42 -11.47
N ALA A 49 9.66 12.91 -10.43
CA ALA A 49 9.58 11.50 -10.12
C ALA A 49 8.67 10.80 -11.13
N ASP A 50 9.16 9.71 -11.70
CA ASP A 50 8.37 8.81 -12.53
C ASP A 50 7.38 8.06 -11.62
N MET A 51 6.09 8.29 -11.85
CA MET A 51 4.97 7.69 -11.09
C MET A 51 4.25 6.62 -11.91
N SER A 52 4.85 6.18 -13.02
CA SER A 52 4.33 5.06 -13.80
C SER A 52 4.29 3.78 -12.96
N PRO A 53 3.36 2.85 -13.24
CA PRO A 53 3.31 1.55 -12.56
C PRO A 53 4.66 0.82 -12.55
N GLU A 54 5.44 0.98 -13.63
CA GLU A 54 6.78 0.42 -13.78
C GLU A 54 7.77 1.03 -12.78
N ALA A 55 7.78 2.36 -12.63
CA ALA A 55 8.61 3.03 -11.65
C ALA A 55 8.15 2.76 -10.21
N LEU A 56 6.83 2.65 -9.99
CA LEU A 56 6.28 2.25 -8.69
C LEU A 56 6.64 0.82 -8.31
N SER A 57 7.06 -0.01 -9.27
CA SER A 57 7.51 -1.39 -9.06
C SER A 57 9.02 -1.51 -8.85
N ASP A 58 9.80 -0.43 -9.00
CA ASP A 58 11.24 -0.42 -8.71
C ASP A 58 11.48 -0.10 -7.22
N PRO A 59 12.09 -1.02 -6.45
CA PRO A 59 12.44 -0.81 -5.06
C PRO A 59 13.24 0.48 -4.81
N LEU A 60 14.17 0.83 -5.69
CA LEU A 60 15.00 2.02 -5.53
C LEU A 60 14.22 3.31 -5.80
N ALA A 61 13.32 3.29 -6.78
CA ALA A 61 12.38 4.38 -7.01
C ALA A 61 11.46 4.57 -5.80
N MET A 62 10.94 3.49 -5.19
CA MET A 62 10.11 3.56 -3.98
C MET A 62 10.83 4.13 -2.78
N ILE A 63 12.09 3.76 -2.58
CA ILE A 63 12.93 4.37 -1.53
C ILE A 63 13.10 5.87 -1.77
N LYS A 64 13.40 6.29 -3.01
CA LYS A 64 13.56 7.71 -3.34
C LYS A 64 12.25 8.49 -3.17
N LEU A 65 11.13 7.91 -3.60
CA LEU A 65 9.82 8.52 -3.51
C LEU A 65 9.37 8.71 -2.06
N ALA A 66 9.56 7.68 -1.23
CA ALA A 66 9.14 7.71 0.16
C ALA A 66 9.84 8.81 0.98
N ARG A 67 11.07 9.19 0.60
CA ARG A 67 11.81 10.32 1.20
C ARG A 67 11.18 11.68 0.92
N GLN A 68 10.33 11.78 -0.10
CA GLN A 68 9.71 13.02 -0.55
C GLN A 68 8.26 13.15 -0.10
N LEU A 69 7.69 12.15 0.56
CA LEU A 69 6.31 12.18 1.02
C LEU A 69 6.08 13.37 1.96
N ARG A 70 4.92 14.00 1.81
CA ARG A 70 4.42 14.99 2.78
C ARG A 70 4.39 14.36 4.16
N GLN A 71 4.83 15.12 5.17
CA GLN A 71 4.96 14.63 6.54
C GLN A 71 3.62 14.14 7.13
N SER A 72 2.47 14.69 6.70
CA SER A 72 1.15 14.17 7.11
C SER A 72 0.93 12.73 6.65
N ALA A 73 1.14 12.45 5.38
CA ALA A 73 0.98 11.11 4.81
C ALA A 73 2.04 10.13 5.34
N LEU A 74 3.30 10.60 5.50
CA LEU A 74 4.37 9.80 6.09
C LEU A 74 3.98 9.29 7.49
N ARG A 75 3.38 10.15 8.31
CA ARG A 75 2.89 9.82 9.65
C ARG A 75 1.73 8.84 9.63
N GLU A 76 0.75 9.05 8.76
CA GLU A 76 -0.41 8.16 8.65
C GLU A 76 0.01 6.77 8.18
N ILE A 77 0.77 6.66 7.09
CA ILE A 77 1.23 5.37 6.56
C ILE A 77 2.06 4.62 7.61
N ALA A 78 2.97 5.32 8.28
CA ALA A 78 3.79 4.73 9.33
C ALA A 78 2.95 4.26 10.54
N TRP A 79 1.96 5.04 10.97
CA TRP A 79 1.09 4.65 12.08
C TRP A 79 0.35 3.35 11.79
N PHE A 80 -0.25 3.19 10.60
CA PHE A 80 -0.89 1.93 10.21
C PHE A 80 0.10 0.76 10.16
N GLY A 81 1.35 1.00 9.79
CA GLY A 81 2.40 -0.02 9.77
C GLY A 81 3.02 -0.34 11.15
N MET A 82 2.86 0.53 12.14
CA MET A 82 3.47 0.37 13.47
C MET A 82 2.46 -0.04 14.54
N ASN A 83 1.24 0.51 14.52
CA ASN A 83 0.22 0.30 15.55
C ASN A 83 -0.03 -1.18 15.90
N PRO A 84 -0.13 -2.13 14.94
CA PRO A 84 -0.38 -3.55 15.28
C PRO A 84 0.65 -4.17 16.24
N GLN A 85 1.88 -3.66 16.28
CA GLN A 85 2.95 -4.11 17.17
C GLN A 85 3.27 -3.13 18.29
N HIS A 86 2.77 -1.90 18.20
CA HIS A 86 3.00 -0.81 19.13
C HIS A 86 1.65 -0.13 19.45
N PRO A 87 0.74 -0.82 20.16
CA PRO A 87 -0.61 -0.33 20.45
C PRO A 87 -0.64 0.91 21.37
N GLU A 88 0.49 1.26 21.98
CA GLU A 88 0.70 2.53 22.69
C GLU A 88 0.70 3.76 21.77
N LEU A 89 0.76 3.57 20.45
CA LEU A 89 0.60 4.65 19.46
C LEU A 89 -0.89 4.87 19.21
N GLU A 90 -1.46 5.85 19.90
CA GLU A 90 -2.90 6.14 19.87
C GLU A 90 -3.32 6.79 18.54
N GLY A 91 -2.40 7.48 17.85
CA GLY A 91 -2.69 8.06 16.54
C GLY A 91 -1.47 8.45 15.71
N PRO A 92 -1.69 8.92 14.46
CA PRO A 92 -0.63 9.34 13.56
C PRO A 92 0.28 10.46 14.10
N LEU A 93 -0.22 11.29 15.02
CA LEU A 93 0.59 12.36 15.61
C LEU A 93 1.72 11.83 16.50
N ASP A 94 1.55 10.66 17.11
CA ASP A 94 2.57 10.02 17.96
C ASP A 94 3.81 9.57 17.16
N ILE A 95 3.68 9.50 15.84
CA ILE A 95 4.79 9.21 14.92
C ILE A 95 5.70 10.42 14.73
N SER A 96 5.19 11.64 14.92
CA SER A 96 5.97 12.88 14.70
C SER A 96 7.30 12.90 15.47
N PRO A 97 7.34 12.68 16.81
CA PRO A 97 8.59 12.68 17.56
C PRO A 97 9.54 11.56 17.13
N ILE A 98 9.03 10.42 16.65
CA ILE A 98 9.84 9.31 16.12
C ILE A 98 10.51 9.75 14.81
N ILE A 99 9.76 10.38 13.91
CA ILE A 99 10.29 10.93 12.66
C ILE A 99 11.31 12.03 12.94
N ASP A 100 11.08 12.89 13.92
CA ASP A 100 11.98 13.99 14.24
C ASP A 100 13.33 13.49 14.80
N ASP A 101 13.31 12.42 15.61
CA ASP A 101 14.52 11.78 16.15
C ASP A 101 15.35 11.05 15.06
N VAL A 102 14.67 10.32 14.17
CA VAL A 102 15.32 9.61 13.06
C VAL A 102 15.73 10.57 11.93
N GLY A 103 14.97 11.65 11.74
CA GLY A 103 15.02 12.55 10.59
C GLY A 103 14.14 12.08 9.44
N GLN A 104 13.35 13.00 8.86
CA GLN A 104 12.37 12.71 7.80
C GLN A 104 12.95 11.96 6.60
N GLY A 105 14.16 12.31 6.15
CA GLY A 105 14.79 11.65 5.02
C GLY A 105 15.17 10.19 5.31
N ALA A 106 15.71 9.91 6.49
CA ALA A 106 16.07 8.54 6.89
C ALA A 106 14.82 7.71 7.18
N PHE A 107 13.81 8.30 7.82
CA PHE A 107 12.55 7.63 8.08
C PHE A 107 11.80 7.30 6.79
N GLY A 108 11.78 8.22 5.81
CA GLY A 108 11.22 7.96 4.48
C GLY A 108 11.93 6.81 3.76
N GLU A 109 13.25 6.67 3.92
CA GLU A 109 13.99 5.53 3.37
C GLU A 109 13.59 4.20 4.04
N LEU A 110 13.41 4.17 5.36
CA LEU A 110 12.89 2.99 6.07
C LEU A 110 11.50 2.60 5.56
N LEU A 111 10.62 3.58 5.36
CA LEU A 111 9.29 3.36 4.82
C LEU A 111 9.35 2.80 3.40
N GLY A 112 10.13 3.41 2.51
CA GLY A 112 10.26 2.96 1.12
C GLY A 112 10.81 1.53 1.01
N ARG A 113 11.74 1.14 1.90
CA ARG A 113 12.21 -0.25 2.01
C ARG A 113 11.10 -1.22 2.43
N ALA A 114 10.26 -0.82 3.39
CA ALA A 114 9.12 -1.62 3.82
C ALA A 114 8.10 -1.81 2.68
N ILE A 115 7.81 -0.75 1.93
CA ILE A 115 6.93 -0.78 0.74
C ILE A 115 7.51 -1.72 -0.31
N ALA A 116 8.75 -1.49 -0.73
CA ALA A 116 9.42 -2.29 -1.76
C ALA A 116 9.47 -3.79 -1.41
N ALA A 117 9.71 -4.13 -0.14
CA ALA A 117 9.76 -5.51 0.31
C ALA A 117 8.41 -6.25 0.22
N THR A 118 7.29 -5.53 0.07
CA THR A 118 5.98 -6.14 -0.20
C THR A 118 5.78 -6.48 -1.68
N GLN A 119 6.52 -5.83 -2.58
CA GLN A 119 6.42 -6.02 -4.04
C GLN A 119 7.24 -7.23 -4.53
N ASP A 120 8.38 -7.53 -3.90
CA ASP A 120 9.23 -8.71 -4.17
C ASP A 120 8.59 -10.07 -3.76
N GLY A 121 7.32 -10.06 -3.37
CA GLY A 121 6.51 -11.21 -2.99
C GLY A 121 5.48 -11.58 -4.06
N GLY A 122 5.83 -11.50 -5.35
CA GLY A 122 4.95 -11.87 -6.46
C GLY A 122 4.25 -13.21 -6.22
N GLY A 123 2.95 -13.16 -5.93
CA GLY A 123 2.17 -14.37 -5.65
C GLY A 123 0.85 -14.23 -4.89
N GLU A 124 0.19 -13.07 -4.82
CA GLU A 124 -1.28 -13.03 -4.77
C GLU A 124 -1.74 -11.73 -5.42
N GLY A 125 -1.91 -11.80 -6.75
CA GLY A 125 -2.37 -10.70 -7.56
C GLY A 125 -3.77 -10.26 -7.15
N GLY A 126 -4.01 -8.97 -7.29
CA GLY A 126 -5.31 -8.37 -7.06
C GLY A 126 -6.40 -9.06 -7.88
N ASP A 127 -7.43 -9.49 -7.18
CA ASP A 127 -8.80 -9.32 -7.62
C ASP A 127 -9.64 -9.08 -6.38
N LYS A 128 -9.98 -7.80 -6.15
CA LYS A 128 -11.36 -7.41 -5.86
C LYS A 128 -11.50 -5.96 -6.28
N ALA A 129 -11.86 -5.82 -7.56
CA ALA A 129 -12.55 -4.64 -8.02
C ALA A 129 -13.67 -4.26 -7.04
N ALA A 130 -13.82 -2.97 -6.77
CA ALA A 130 -14.95 -2.39 -6.06
C ALA A 130 -16.28 -3.05 -6.48
N PRO A 131 -17.24 -3.31 -5.57
CA PRO A 131 -18.45 -4.02 -5.90
C PRO A 131 -19.36 -3.16 -6.81
N GLY A 132 -19.12 -3.28 -8.11
CA GLY A 132 -20.01 -2.80 -9.15
C GLY A 132 -21.35 -3.54 -9.09
N LYS A 133 -22.42 -2.77 -9.16
CA LYS A 133 -23.84 -3.17 -9.13
C LYS A 133 -24.15 -4.49 -9.88
N PRO A 134 -25.05 -5.34 -9.35
CA PRO A 134 -25.32 -6.65 -9.93
C PRO A 134 -25.96 -6.55 -11.32
N LYS A 135 -25.30 -7.13 -12.34
CA LYS A 135 -25.87 -7.34 -13.67
C LYS A 135 -26.75 -8.61 -13.70
N PRO A 136 -27.85 -8.61 -14.48
CA PRO A 136 -28.87 -9.65 -14.42
C PRO A 136 -28.40 -11.00 -14.98
N ARG A 137 -28.66 -12.08 -14.22
CA ARG A 137 -28.38 -13.48 -14.63
C ARG A 137 -29.15 -13.84 -15.90
N ARG A 138 -28.43 -14.17 -16.97
CA ARG A 138 -28.98 -14.84 -18.15
C ARG A 138 -29.41 -16.27 -17.78
N LYS A 139 -30.66 -16.62 -18.10
CA LYS A 139 -31.22 -17.97 -17.91
C LYS A 139 -30.51 -18.98 -18.83
N PRO A 140 -30.28 -20.24 -18.39
CA PRO A 140 -29.69 -21.26 -19.23
C PRO A 140 -30.67 -21.71 -20.33
N ALA A 141 -30.14 -21.86 -21.55
CA ALA A 141 -30.89 -22.25 -22.74
C ALA A 141 -31.29 -23.73 -22.70
N THR A 142 -32.56 -23.99 -22.98
CA THR A 142 -33.16 -25.32 -23.11
C THR A 142 -32.59 -26.06 -24.31
N ARG A 143 -32.11 -27.29 -24.08
CA ARG A 143 -31.49 -28.19 -25.06
C ARG A 143 -32.54 -28.73 -26.04
N ALA A 144 -32.60 -28.18 -27.25
CA ALA A 144 -33.38 -28.75 -28.35
C ALA A 144 -32.63 -29.96 -28.96
N ARG A 145 -33.23 -31.15 -28.87
CA ARG A 145 -32.78 -32.35 -29.61
C ARG A 145 -33.34 -32.29 -31.04
N LYS A 146 -32.47 -32.38 -32.05
CA LYS A 146 -32.80 -32.77 -33.43
C LYS A 146 -31.97 -34.02 -33.77
N PRO A 147 -32.57 -35.02 -34.42
CA PRO A 147 -31.89 -35.82 -35.44
C PRO A 147 -32.57 -35.60 -36.81
N THR A 148 -31.88 -34.98 -37.78
CA THR A 148 -31.22 -35.60 -38.97
C THR A 148 -32.18 -36.27 -39.96
N GLY A 149 -32.12 -35.79 -41.21
CA GLY A 149 -33.07 -36.09 -42.28
C GLY A 149 -32.73 -37.28 -43.18
N THR A 150 -33.72 -37.56 -44.02
CA THR A 150 -33.75 -38.10 -45.39
C THR A 150 -32.55 -38.89 -45.95
N ALA A 151 -32.82 -40.15 -46.28
CA ALA A 151 -32.62 -40.73 -47.61
C ALA A 151 -33.78 -41.72 -47.86
#